data_AF-A0A2G4HX18-F1
#
_entry.id   AF-A0A2G4HX18-F1
#
_cell.length_a   1.000
_cell.length_b   1.000
_cell.length_c   1.000
_cell.angle_alpha   90.00
_cell.angle_beta   90.00
_cell.angle_gamma   90.00
#
_symmetry.space_group_name_H-M   'P 1'
#
loop_
_entity.id
_entity.type
_entity.pdbx_description
1 polymer ?
#
loop_
_entity_poly.entity_id
_entity_poly.type
_entity_poly.pdbx_seq_one_letter_code
_entity_poly.pdbx_strand_id
1 'polypeptide(L)'
;MQTVQRYMMGCLAGGLLSSATLLSAIAAGPPAAYTQEHVITIDATKINPQTWWYVPGVTPLIQASDPESMDAHRTTESRALKLKPGKYKFISFTFDFPFAVNLEGKLDIAQSLDQCVEGRGTQTLTIRCSRTYPHGGQRDNYYP
;
A
#
# COMPACT_ATOMS: atom_id res chain seq x y z
N MET A 1 35.01 -3.71 82.42
CA MET A 1 33.86 -4.49 81.91
C MET A 1 32.77 -4.47 82.97
N GLN A 2 31.73 -3.65 82.78
CA GLN A 2 30.57 -3.58 83.68
C GLN A 2 29.29 -3.45 82.85
N THR A 3 28.29 -4.13 83.36
CA THR A 3 27.04 -4.56 82.74
C THR A 3 25.96 -3.50 82.88
N VAL A 4 25.28 -3.21 81.77
CA VAL A 4 23.84 -2.91 81.58
C VAL A 4 23.10 -2.03 82.60
N GLN A 5 22.57 -0.90 82.12
CA GLN A 5 21.47 -0.16 82.74
C GLN A 5 20.34 0.14 81.73
N ARG A 6 19.11 -0.16 82.16
CA ARG A 6 17.81 -0.15 81.47
C ARG A 6 17.36 1.25 80.99
N TYR A 7 16.43 1.34 80.03
CA TYR A 7 15.07 1.92 80.21
C TYR A 7 14.23 1.93 78.89
N MET A 8 13.04 1.30 78.99
CA MET A 8 11.70 1.65 78.49
C MET A 8 11.43 2.39 77.15
N MET A 9 10.55 1.75 76.36
CA MET A 9 9.16 2.17 76.04
C MET A 9 8.89 3.41 75.16
N GLY A 10 8.11 3.17 74.09
CA GLY A 10 7.34 4.17 73.29
C GLY A 10 7.97 4.44 71.92
N CYS A 11 7.28 4.52 70.78
CA CYS A 11 5.86 4.71 70.49
C CYS A 11 5.61 4.44 68.98
N LEU A 12 4.40 3.96 68.67
CA LEU A 12 3.51 4.41 67.57
C LEU A 12 4.05 4.38 66.13
N ALA A 13 3.58 3.43 65.30
CA ALA A 13 2.41 3.56 64.43
C ALA A 13 2.64 4.47 63.20
N GLY A 14 2.54 3.88 62.00
CA GLY A 14 2.54 4.64 60.75
C GLY A 14 2.90 3.85 59.50
N GLY A 15 2.38 2.64 59.32
CA GLY A 15 2.51 1.92 58.05
C GLY A 15 1.56 2.52 57.00
N LEU A 16 2.02 3.53 56.26
CA LEU A 16 1.34 4.00 55.05
C LEU A 16 1.50 2.95 53.95
N LEU A 17 0.51 2.07 53.82
CA LEU A 17 0.34 1.21 52.65
C LEU A 17 -0.08 2.09 51.46
N SER A 18 0.91 2.64 50.76
CA SER A 18 0.71 3.26 49.45
C SER A 18 0.24 2.18 48.47
N SER A 19 -1.08 2.10 48.28
CA SER A 19 -1.68 1.28 47.24
C SER A 19 -1.37 1.92 45.89
N ALA A 20 -0.30 1.46 45.24
CA ALA A 20 0.01 1.82 43.86
C ALA A 20 -1.02 1.15 42.94
N THR A 21 -2.08 1.88 42.57
CA THR A 21 -2.96 1.48 41.47
C THR A 21 -2.16 1.54 40.17
N LEU A 22 -1.66 0.38 39.73
CA LEU A 22 -1.13 0.21 38.38
C LEU A 22 -2.32 0.30 37.40
N LEU A 23 -2.57 1.49 36.88
CA LEU A 23 -3.39 1.67 35.68
C LEU A 23 -2.61 1.06 34.52
N SER A 24 -2.87 -0.22 34.23
CA SER A 24 -2.40 -0.83 32.99
C SER A 24 -3.05 -0.07 31.84
N ALA A 25 -2.24 0.69 31.09
CA ALA A 25 -2.66 1.23 29.81
C ALA A 25 -3.11 0.05 28.95
N ILE A 26 -4.39 0.02 28.60
CA ILE A 26 -4.93 -0.94 27.65
C ILE A 26 -4.30 -0.59 26.32
N ALA A 27 -3.23 -1.29 25.94
CA ALA A 27 -2.66 -1.14 24.62
C ALA A 27 -3.76 -1.53 23.62
N ALA A 28 -4.14 -0.59 22.76
CA ALA A 28 -4.96 -0.93 21.60
C ALA A 28 -4.26 -2.08 20.86
N GLY A 29 -5.02 -3.14 20.55
CA GLY A 29 -4.48 -4.32 19.87
C GLY A 29 -3.80 -3.96 18.54
N PRO A 30 -3.08 -4.90 17.92
CA PRO A 30 -2.43 -4.68 16.64
C PRO A 30 -3.41 -4.05 15.63
N PRO A 31 -2.97 -3.05 14.84
CA PRO A 31 -3.83 -2.43 13.83
C PRO A 31 -4.38 -3.50 12.90
N ALA A 32 -5.65 -3.37 12.52
CA ALA A 32 -6.29 -4.36 11.68
C ALA A 32 -5.53 -4.50 10.35
N ALA A 33 -5.26 -5.73 9.91
CA ALA A 33 -4.37 -6.00 8.77
C ALA A 33 -4.77 -5.26 7.48
N TYR A 34 -6.06 -4.98 7.27
CA TYR A 34 -6.55 -4.20 6.13
C TYR A 34 -6.13 -2.72 6.13
N THR A 35 -5.57 -2.22 7.24
CA THR A 35 -5.07 -0.84 7.35
C THR A 35 -3.59 -0.72 7.04
N GLN A 36 -2.86 -1.84 6.98
CA GLN A 36 -1.44 -1.87 6.69
C GLN A 36 -1.18 -1.49 5.24
N GLU A 37 -0.22 -0.59 5.00
CA GLU A 37 0.21 -0.25 3.66
C GLU A 37 1.33 -1.19 3.19
N HIS A 38 1.28 -1.55 1.91
CA HIS A 38 2.26 -2.36 1.21
C HIS A 38 2.82 -1.55 0.04
N VAL A 39 4.12 -1.71 -0.21
CA VAL A 39 4.77 -1.10 -1.37
C VAL A 39 4.47 -1.97 -2.58
N ILE A 40 3.73 -1.41 -3.54
CA ILE A 40 3.40 -2.03 -4.81
C ILE A 40 4.09 -1.25 -5.92
N THR A 41 4.94 -1.92 -6.69
CA THR A 41 5.61 -1.32 -7.84
C THR A 41 4.72 -1.46 -9.08
N ILE A 42 4.42 -0.34 -9.73
CA ILE A 42 3.75 -0.28 -11.02
C ILE A 42 4.82 -0.06 -12.09
N ASP A 43 5.09 -1.08 -12.89
CA ASP A 43 5.98 -1.02 -14.05
C ASP A 43 5.16 -0.95 -15.34
N ALA A 44 4.95 0.28 -15.81
CA ALA A 44 4.31 0.55 -17.09
C ALA A 44 5.32 0.80 -18.22
N THR A 45 6.62 0.55 -18.00
CA THR A 45 7.70 0.92 -18.95
C THR A 45 7.63 0.19 -20.29
N LYS A 46 6.86 -0.90 -20.34
CA LYS A 46 6.70 -1.73 -21.53
C LYS A 46 5.52 -1.30 -22.41
N ILE A 47 4.71 -0.35 -21.97
CA ILE A 47 3.60 0.19 -22.76
C ILE A 47 4.14 1.02 -23.92
N ASN A 48 3.73 0.67 -25.14
CA ASN A 48 4.10 1.35 -26.38
C ASN A 48 2.83 1.64 -27.23
N PRO A 49 2.60 2.88 -27.71
CA PRO A 49 3.38 4.10 -27.43
C PRO A 49 3.31 4.50 -25.95
N GLN A 50 4.34 5.22 -25.51
CA GLN A 50 4.37 5.76 -24.16
C GLN A 50 3.21 6.74 -23.94
N THR A 51 2.68 6.77 -22.73
CA THR A 51 1.51 7.55 -22.37
C THR A 51 1.55 7.93 -20.89
N TRP A 52 0.42 8.37 -20.34
CA TRP A 52 0.23 8.66 -18.94
C TRP A 52 -0.71 7.64 -18.32
N TRP A 53 -0.57 7.45 -17.01
CA TRP A 53 -1.41 6.57 -16.23
C TRP A 53 -1.67 7.14 -14.85
N TYR A 54 -2.75 6.66 -14.23
CA TYR A 54 -3.07 6.96 -12.84
C TYR A 54 -3.82 5.80 -12.18
N VAL A 55 -3.82 5.79 -10.85
CA VAL A 55 -4.67 4.96 -9.99
C VAL A 55 -5.59 5.91 -9.21
N PRO A 56 -6.92 5.84 -9.41
CA PRO A 56 -7.87 6.73 -8.75
C PRO A 56 -7.70 6.74 -7.22
N GLY A 57 -7.66 7.95 -6.64
CA GLY A 57 -7.51 8.15 -5.19
C GLY A 57 -6.10 7.90 -4.64
N VAL A 58 -5.13 7.52 -5.49
CA VAL A 58 -3.74 7.25 -5.08
C VAL A 58 -2.76 8.19 -5.78
N THR A 59 -2.91 8.39 -7.09
CA THR A 59 -1.99 9.21 -7.90
C THR A 59 -2.72 10.40 -8.51
N PRO A 60 -1.99 11.46 -8.94
CA PRO A 60 -2.57 12.57 -9.68
C PRO A 60 -3.33 12.10 -10.93
N LEU A 61 -4.44 12.79 -11.23
CA LEU A 61 -5.29 12.48 -12.36
C LEU A 61 -4.65 12.91 -13.69
N ILE A 62 -4.98 12.18 -14.75
CA ILE A 62 -4.73 12.59 -16.13
C ILE A 62 -5.66 13.77 -16.45
N GLN A 63 -5.10 14.96 -16.72
CA GLN A 63 -5.84 16.11 -17.25
C GLN A 63 -5.67 16.21 -18.77
N ALA A 64 -6.70 16.67 -19.47
CA ALA A 64 -6.74 16.67 -20.94
C ALA A 64 -5.97 17.83 -21.59
N SER A 65 -5.57 18.85 -20.84
CA SER A 65 -5.30 20.17 -21.42
C SER A 65 -3.85 20.43 -21.84
N ASP A 66 -2.86 19.83 -21.15
CA ASP A 66 -1.44 20.01 -21.50
C ASP A 66 -0.57 18.82 -21.06
N PRO A 67 -0.16 17.92 -21.98
CA PRO A 67 0.63 16.73 -21.68
C PRO A 67 2.00 17.01 -21.03
N GLU A 68 2.58 18.19 -21.26
CA GLU A 68 3.86 18.57 -20.66
C GLU A 68 3.70 19.07 -19.23
N SER A 69 2.54 19.64 -18.89
CA SER A 69 2.17 20.08 -17.54
C SER A 69 1.38 19.04 -16.74
N MET A 70 1.22 17.80 -17.24
CA MET A 70 0.51 16.74 -16.52
C MET A 70 1.32 16.18 -15.34
N ASP A 71 0.78 16.30 -14.13
CA ASP A 71 1.30 15.65 -12.91
C ASP A 71 1.10 14.12 -12.90
N ALA A 72 0.29 13.59 -13.82
CA ALA A 72 0.07 12.16 -13.96
C ALA A 72 1.37 11.43 -14.30
N HIS A 73 1.49 10.19 -13.85
CA HIS A 73 2.70 9.43 -14.07
C HIS A 73 2.84 9.02 -15.53
N ARG A 74 4.05 9.16 -16.07
CA ARG A 74 4.39 8.69 -17.41
C ARG A 74 4.69 7.19 -17.38
N THR A 75 4.44 6.52 -18.49
CA THR A 75 4.85 5.12 -18.71
C THR A 75 6.32 4.99 -19.09
N THR A 76 7.14 6.03 -18.88
CA THR A 76 8.60 6.01 -19.12
C THR A 76 9.37 5.39 -17.97
N GLU A 77 8.73 5.22 -16.82
CA GLU A 77 9.38 4.82 -15.57
C GLU A 77 8.43 4.03 -14.67
N SER A 78 9.02 3.22 -13.78
CA SER A 78 8.29 2.48 -12.76
C SER A 78 8.04 3.36 -11.53
N ARG A 79 6.93 3.10 -10.82
CA ARG A 79 6.53 3.84 -9.62
C ARG A 79 6.18 2.91 -8.48
N ALA A 80 6.74 3.16 -7.30
CA ALA A 80 6.34 2.50 -6.08
C ALA A 80 5.19 3.27 -5.42
N LEU A 81 4.05 2.61 -5.23
CA LEU A 81 2.87 3.14 -4.55
C LEU A 81 2.70 2.46 -3.19
N LYS A 82 2.28 3.22 -2.18
CA LYS A 82 1.87 2.67 -0.89
C LYS A 82 0.38 2.38 -0.92
N LEU A 83 0.00 1.12 -0.98
CA LEU A 83 -1.39 0.67 -1.14
C LEU A 83 -1.82 -0.17 0.06
N LYS A 84 -3.06 0.01 0.52
CA LYS A 84 -3.68 -0.86 1.52
C LYS A 84 -4.30 -2.07 0.82
N PRO A 85 -4.57 -3.18 1.53
CA PRO A 85 -5.38 -4.26 0.99
C PRO A 85 -6.72 -3.72 0.48
N GLY A 86 -7.06 -4.02 -0.77
CA GLY A 86 -8.22 -3.41 -1.43
C GLY A 86 -8.23 -3.58 -2.95
N LYS A 87 -9.29 -3.05 -3.57
CA LYS A 87 -9.46 -3.04 -5.02
C LYS A 87 -9.01 -1.71 -5.60
N TYR A 88 -8.29 -1.78 -6.69
CA TYR A 88 -7.73 -0.65 -7.42
C TYR A 88 -7.98 -0.80 -8.91
N LYS A 89 -7.71 0.27 -9.64
CA LYS A 89 -7.83 0.30 -11.09
C LYS A 89 -6.63 1.04 -11.65
N PHE A 90 -5.94 0.41 -12.60
CA PHE A 90 -4.96 1.11 -13.43
C PHE A 90 -5.71 1.73 -14.60
N ILE A 91 -5.46 3.01 -14.88
CA ILE A 91 -6.10 3.75 -15.97
C ILE A 91 -5.03 4.50 -16.76
N SER A 92 -5.01 4.29 -18.07
CA SER A 92 -4.38 5.16 -19.05
C SER A 92 -5.45 5.72 -19.99
N PHE A 93 -5.05 6.50 -21.00
CA PHE A 93 -5.99 7.04 -21.99
C PHE A 93 -6.71 5.96 -22.81
N THR A 94 -6.06 4.81 -23.07
CA THR A 94 -6.53 3.82 -24.04
C THR A 94 -6.71 2.41 -23.45
N PHE A 95 -6.39 2.25 -22.17
CA PHE A 95 -6.45 0.96 -21.50
C PHE A 95 -6.68 1.14 -20.01
N ASP A 96 -7.56 0.32 -19.46
CA ASP A 96 -7.77 0.23 -18.04
C ASP A 96 -8.07 -1.21 -17.62
N PHE A 97 -7.75 -1.53 -16.37
CA PHE A 97 -8.10 -2.83 -15.79
C PHE A 97 -8.10 -2.77 -14.27
N PRO A 98 -8.92 -3.61 -13.62
CA PRO A 98 -8.92 -3.75 -12.18
C PRO A 98 -7.76 -4.64 -11.69
N PHE A 99 -7.23 -4.34 -10.51
CA PHE A 99 -6.35 -5.23 -9.75
C PHE A 99 -6.67 -5.10 -8.26
N ALA A 100 -6.24 -6.05 -7.44
CA ALA A 100 -6.38 -5.96 -6.00
C ALA A 100 -5.06 -6.21 -5.29
N VAL A 101 -4.93 -5.66 -4.09
CA VAL A 101 -3.85 -5.95 -3.14
C VAL A 101 -4.47 -6.75 -2.01
N ASN A 102 -3.93 -7.93 -1.73
CA ASN A 102 -4.40 -8.78 -0.64
C ASN A 102 -3.77 -8.38 0.70
N LEU A 103 -4.13 -9.09 1.79
CA LEU A 103 -3.64 -8.79 3.15
C LEU A 103 -2.11 -8.97 3.32
N GLU A 104 -1.47 -9.75 2.44
CA GLU A 104 -0.02 -9.94 2.44
C GLU A 104 0.71 -8.93 1.53
N GLY A 105 -0.03 -8.00 0.92
CA GLY A 105 0.53 -7.05 -0.04
C GLY A 105 0.84 -7.64 -1.40
N LYS A 106 0.19 -8.74 -1.78
CA LYS A 106 0.35 -9.38 -3.09
C LYS A 106 -0.77 -9.00 -4.04
N LEU A 107 -0.43 -8.93 -5.32
CA LEU A 107 -1.34 -8.59 -6.39
C LEU A 107 -2.27 -9.77 -6.73
N ASP A 108 -3.57 -9.50 -6.75
CA ASP A 108 -4.57 -10.34 -7.37
C ASP A 108 -5.06 -9.68 -8.66
N ILE A 109 -4.99 -10.43 -9.76
CA ILE A 109 -5.19 -9.95 -11.14
C ILE A 109 -5.92 -11.07 -11.88
N ALA A 110 -6.97 -10.75 -12.63
CA ALA A 110 -7.72 -11.73 -13.40
C ALA A 110 -6.85 -12.45 -14.45
N GLN A 111 -7.00 -13.77 -14.58
CA GLN A 111 -6.24 -14.59 -15.54
C GLN A 111 -6.46 -14.18 -17.01
N SER A 112 -7.61 -13.59 -17.32
CA SER A 112 -7.91 -13.03 -18.64
C SER A 112 -6.96 -11.89 -19.07
N LEU A 113 -6.18 -11.33 -18.14
CA LEU A 113 -5.24 -10.23 -18.37
C LEU A 113 -3.80 -10.70 -18.59
N ASP A 114 -3.49 -11.99 -18.51
CA ASP A 114 -2.11 -12.52 -18.56
C ASP A 114 -1.37 -12.18 -19.88
N GLN A 115 -2.12 -11.91 -20.95
CA GLN A 115 -1.56 -11.42 -22.22
C GLN A 115 -1.01 -9.98 -22.15
N CYS A 116 -1.39 -9.22 -21.13
CA CYS A 116 -1.12 -7.79 -21.00
C CYS A 116 -0.47 -7.38 -19.68
N VAL A 117 -0.66 -8.19 -18.65
CA VAL A 117 -0.31 -7.87 -17.27
C VAL A 117 0.33 -9.07 -16.61
N GLU A 118 1.41 -8.82 -15.88
CA GLU A 118 2.12 -9.82 -15.09
C GLU A 118 2.22 -9.37 -13.63
N GLY A 119 2.64 -10.29 -12.76
CA GLY A 119 2.91 -9.99 -11.37
C GLY A 119 1.88 -10.48 -10.36
N ARG A 120 0.90 -11.30 -10.79
CA ARG A 120 -0.02 -12.00 -9.89
C ARG A 120 0.77 -12.74 -8.80
N GLY A 121 0.37 -12.55 -7.55
CA GLY A 121 1.02 -13.13 -6.38
C GLY A 121 2.32 -12.44 -5.96
N THR A 122 2.68 -11.31 -6.58
CA THR A 122 3.89 -10.53 -6.29
C THR A 122 3.55 -9.09 -5.86
N GLN A 123 4.56 -8.27 -5.59
CA GLN A 123 4.45 -6.84 -5.29
C GLN A 123 4.73 -5.93 -6.49
N THR A 124 4.92 -6.51 -7.68
CA THR A 124 5.27 -5.75 -8.90
C THR A 124 4.24 -6.04 -9.98
N LEU A 125 3.49 -5.01 -10.37
CA LEU A 125 2.53 -5.04 -11.46
C LEU A 125 3.23 -4.58 -12.74
N THR A 126 3.44 -5.49 -13.69
CA THR A 126 4.04 -5.15 -14.99
C THR A 126 2.96 -5.05 -16.05
N ILE A 127 2.88 -3.94 -16.77
CA ILE A 127 1.89 -3.69 -17.83
C ILE A 127 2.60 -3.58 -19.19
N ARG A 128 2.13 -4.37 -20.15
CA ARG A 128 2.72 -4.45 -21.50
C ARG A 128 1.80 -3.92 -22.60
N CYS A 129 0.48 -4.06 -22.42
CA CYS A 129 -0.48 -3.62 -23.43
C CYS A 129 -0.79 -2.13 -23.33
N SER A 130 -0.99 -1.51 -24.50
CA SER A 130 -1.55 -0.17 -24.63
C SER A 130 -3.05 -0.15 -24.94
N ARG A 131 -3.69 -1.32 -25.17
CA ARG A 131 -5.13 -1.48 -25.44
C ARG A 131 -5.65 -2.82 -24.92
N THR A 132 -6.87 -2.85 -24.41
CA THR A 132 -7.67 -4.08 -24.26
C THR A 132 -8.28 -4.40 -25.64
N TYR A 133 -8.17 -5.65 -26.03
CA TYR A 133 -8.63 -6.30 -27.28
C TYR A 133 -9.97 -5.81 -27.92
N PRO A 134 -10.23 -6.06 -29.23
CA PRO A 134 -9.34 -6.59 -30.30
C PRO A 134 -8.84 -5.41 -31.16
N HIS A 135 -7.56 -5.23 -31.48
CA HIS A 135 -6.78 -6.05 -32.39
C HIS A 135 -5.31 -5.64 -32.21
N GLY A 136 -4.45 -6.59 -31.85
CA GLY A 136 -3.10 -6.67 -32.39
C GLY A 136 -3.11 -7.48 -33.69
N GLY A 137 -4.15 -7.32 -34.51
CA GLY A 137 -4.19 -7.89 -35.85
C GLY A 137 -3.18 -7.17 -36.71
N GLN A 138 -2.51 -7.92 -37.59
CA GLN A 138 -1.79 -7.39 -38.75
C GLN A 138 -2.55 -6.17 -39.27
N ARG A 139 -1.88 -5.05 -39.60
CA ARG A 139 -2.53 -4.01 -40.40
C ARG A 139 -2.99 -4.72 -41.67
N ASP A 140 -4.29 -4.97 -41.79
CA ASP A 140 -4.87 -5.35 -43.07
C ASP A 140 -4.58 -4.16 -43.99
N ASN A 141 -3.66 -4.37 -44.93
CA ASN A 141 -3.40 -3.46 -46.03
C ASN A 141 -4.62 -3.46 -46.94
N TYR A 142 -5.71 -2.88 -46.46
CA TYR A 142 -6.94 -2.73 -47.22
C TYR A 142 -7.46 -1.32 -47.07
N TYR A 143 -6.82 -0.38 -47.76
CA TYR A 143 -7.50 0.67 -48.48
C TYR A 143 -6.73 0.97 -49.77
N PRO A 144 -7.43 1.05 -50.93
CA PRO A 144 -6.84 1.42 -52.22
C PRO A 144 -6.40 2.88 -52.30
#